data_AF-A0A519JX08-F1
#
_entry.id   AF-A0A519JX08-F1
#
_cell.length_a   1.000
_cell.length_b   1.000
_cell.length_c   1.000
_cell.angle_alpha   90.00
_cell.angle_beta   90.00
_cell.angle_gamma   90.00
#
_symmetry.space_group_name_H-M   'P 1'
#
loop_
_entity.id
_entity.type
_entity.pdbx_description
1 polymer ?
#
loop_
_entity_poly.entity_id
_entity_poly.type
_entity_poly.pdbx_seq_one_letter_code
_entity_poly.pdbx_strand_id
1 'polypeptide(L)'
;MNNFQVFLESYGISFFYFKMILGFTFSFLITYLSIPTIIRISRRKNLMDEPGARSSHLKKIPNLGGIAVFFSLGVCAPIFAYELFDRYKFLFASFIILYFVGIMDDIMVLRAYKKLVAQILVSTLMVVGSDVRIRNLFGVFGVYEINYYVSVIFSVMTFIILINAFNLIDGID
;
A
#
# COMPACT_ATOMS: atom_id res chain seq x y z
N MET A 1 -17.50 22.39 -15.00
CA MET A 1 -16.63 21.47 -15.77
C MET A 1 -15.44 22.27 -16.30
N ASN A 2 -14.20 21.82 -16.11
CA ASN A 2 -13.03 22.51 -16.67
C ASN A 2 -13.04 22.41 -18.21
N ASN A 3 -12.66 23.47 -18.91
CA ASN A 3 -12.59 23.52 -20.38
C ASN A 3 -11.81 22.33 -20.99
N PHE A 4 -10.79 21.83 -20.27
CA PHE A 4 -10.01 20.67 -20.65
C PHE A 4 -10.77 19.34 -20.57
N GLN A 5 -11.63 19.18 -19.56
CA GLN A 5 -12.46 17.98 -19.43
C GLN A 5 -13.48 17.90 -20.57
N VAL A 6 -14.14 19.03 -20.88
CA VAL A 6 -15.10 19.13 -21.99
C VAL A 6 -14.41 18.85 -23.33
N PHE A 7 -13.18 19.35 -23.51
CA PHE A 7 -12.36 19.02 -24.68
C PHE A 7 -12.12 17.51 -24.81
N LEU A 8 -11.64 16.83 -23.77
CA LEU A 8 -11.41 15.38 -23.83
C LEU A 8 -12.69 14.58 -24.11
N GLU A 9 -13.79 14.96 -23.47
CA GLU A 9 -15.10 14.34 -23.69
C GLU A 9 -15.59 14.54 -25.13
N SER A 10 -15.28 15.67 -25.79
CA SER A 10 -15.60 15.91 -27.20
C SER A 10 -14.87 14.98 -28.19
N TYR A 11 -13.73 14.41 -27.79
CA TYR A 11 -13.02 13.37 -28.55
C TYR A 11 -13.41 11.93 -28.12
N GLY A 12 -14.43 11.79 -27.25
CA GLY A 12 -14.89 10.49 -26.74
C GLY A 12 -13.99 9.87 -25.66
N ILE A 13 -13.04 10.62 -25.11
CA ILE A 13 -12.13 10.14 -24.07
C ILE A 13 -12.68 10.54 -22.70
N SER A 14 -13.04 9.56 -21.87
CA SER A 14 -13.43 9.84 -20.48
C SER A 14 -12.23 10.36 -19.68
N PHE A 15 -12.46 11.44 -18.94
CA PHE A 15 -11.48 12.03 -18.03
C PHE A 15 -10.95 11.03 -16.99
N PHE A 16 -11.77 10.06 -16.59
CA PHE A 16 -11.37 8.98 -15.69
C PHE A 16 -10.27 8.10 -16.30
N TYR A 17 -10.47 7.59 -17.52
CA TYR A 17 -9.47 6.75 -18.19
C TYR A 17 -8.18 7.53 -18.49
N PHE A 18 -8.32 8.82 -18.84
CA PHE A 18 -7.17 9.69 -19.05
C PHE A 18 -6.30 9.81 -17.78
N LYS A 19 -6.92 10.08 -16.62
CA LYS A 19 -6.22 10.09 -15.32
C LYS A 19 -5.56 8.76 -14.99
N MET A 20 -6.23 7.63 -15.26
CA MET A 20 -5.67 6.30 -14.99
C MET A 20 -4.41 6.03 -15.81
N ILE A 21 -4.44 6.31 -17.12
CA ILE A 21 -3.29 6.07 -18.01
C ILE A 21 -2.10 6.93 -17.60
N LEU A 22 -2.32 8.22 -17.32
CA LEU A 22 -1.26 9.09 -16.84
C LEU A 22 -0.76 8.66 -15.46
N GLY A 23 -1.65 8.37 -14.52
CA GLY A 23 -1.30 7.91 -13.18
C GLY A 23 -0.43 6.65 -13.22
N PHE A 24 -0.79 5.66 -14.03
CA PHE A 24 0.01 4.45 -14.25
C PHE A 24 1.38 4.78 -14.84
N THR A 25 1.42 5.55 -15.94
CA THR A 25 2.65 5.88 -16.66
C THR A 25 3.63 6.65 -15.77
N PHE A 26 3.15 7.68 -15.07
CA PHE A 26 3.98 8.46 -14.15
C PHE A 26 4.43 7.64 -12.94
N SER A 27 3.56 6.81 -12.35
CA SER A 27 3.95 5.94 -11.23
C SER A 27 5.05 4.96 -11.64
N PHE A 28 4.91 4.36 -12.82
CA PHE A 28 5.92 3.46 -13.40
C PHE A 28 7.25 4.18 -13.63
N LEU A 29 7.24 5.35 -14.27
CA LEU A 29 8.45 6.13 -14.55
C LEU A 29 9.15 6.58 -13.26
N ILE A 30 8.41 7.11 -12.29
CA ILE A 30 8.98 7.55 -11.00
C ILE A 30 9.61 6.36 -10.29
N THR A 31 8.92 5.23 -10.22
CA THR A 31 9.45 4.02 -9.57
C THR A 31 10.71 3.54 -10.29
N TYR A 32 10.66 3.36 -11.61
CA TYR A 32 11.77 2.89 -12.44
C TYR A 32 13.02 3.78 -12.31
N LEU A 33 12.85 5.10 -12.34
CA LEU A 33 13.96 6.05 -12.19
C LEU A 33 14.50 6.13 -10.75
N SER A 34 13.67 5.81 -9.75
CA SER A 34 14.08 5.84 -8.34
C SER A 34 14.91 4.61 -7.94
N ILE A 35 14.65 3.44 -8.55
CA ILE A 35 15.32 2.18 -8.21
C ILE A 35 16.87 2.27 -8.28
N PRO A 36 17.50 2.77 -9.36
CA PRO A 36 18.96 2.87 -9.42
C PRO A 36 19.57 3.72 -8.29
N THR A 37 18.88 4.78 -7.90
CA THR A 37 19.30 5.66 -6.81
C THR A 37 19.19 4.94 -5.47
N ILE A 38 18.09 4.23 -5.22
CA ILE A 38 17.89 3.42 -4.01
C ILE A 38 18.95 2.33 -3.92
N ILE A 39 19.26 1.61 -5.01
CA ILE A 39 20.32 0.60 -5.03
C ILE A 39 21.67 1.22 -4.65
N ARG A 40 22.00 2.40 -5.19
CA ARG A 40 23.25 3.11 -4.87
C ARG A 40 23.32 3.52 -3.40
N ILE A 41 22.24 4.03 -2.83
CA ILE A 41 22.16 4.42 -1.41
C ILE A 41 22.28 3.19 -0.52
N SER A 42 21.54 2.12 -0.84
CA SER A 42 21.53 0.86 -0.09
C SER A 42 22.95 0.28 0.02
N ARG A 43 23.70 0.26 -1.09
CA ARG A 43 25.11 -0.14 -1.11
C ARG A 43 26.01 0.77 -0.27
N ARG A 44 25.84 2.10 -0.37
CA ARG A 44 26.67 3.06 0.37
C ARG A 44 26.43 3.05 1.88
N LYS A 45 25.21 2.74 2.30
CA LYS A 45 24.78 2.74 3.71
C LYS A 45 24.78 1.34 4.33
N ASN A 46 25.20 0.31 3.59
CA ASN A 46 25.11 -1.10 3.99
C ASN A 46 23.69 -1.52 4.42
N LEU A 47 22.67 -0.96 3.77
CA LEU A 47 21.25 -1.33 3.95
C LEU A 47 20.92 -2.41 2.92
N MET A 48 21.60 -3.55 3.04
CA MET A 48 21.49 -4.67 2.13
C MET A 48 21.16 -5.90 2.96
N ASP A 49 20.24 -6.71 2.48
CA ASP A 49 19.91 -7.98 3.11
C ASP A 49 21.08 -8.96 2.97
N GLU A 50 21.37 -9.69 4.03
CA GLU A 50 22.45 -10.68 4.06
C GLU A 50 21.87 -12.08 3.82
N PRO A 51 22.49 -12.90 2.95
CA PRO A 51 21.98 -14.23 2.67
C PRO A 51 22.03 -15.10 3.94
N GLY A 52 20.86 -15.52 4.40
CA GLY A 52 20.67 -16.39 5.57
C GLY A 52 20.15 -17.78 5.19
N ALA A 53 19.86 -18.61 6.20
CA ALA A 53 19.39 -19.99 6.00
C ALA A 53 18.02 -20.13 5.29
N ARG A 54 17.30 -19.03 5.10
CA ARG A 54 16.00 -18.95 4.42
C ARG A 54 16.04 -18.13 3.11
N SER A 55 17.18 -17.55 2.74
CA SER A 55 17.29 -16.65 1.60
C SER A 55 17.42 -17.44 0.29
N SER A 56 16.69 -17.05 -0.76
CA SER A 56 16.86 -17.66 -2.09
C SER A 56 18.08 -17.11 -2.84
N HIS A 57 18.61 -15.97 -2.39
CA HIS A 57 19.74 -15.28 -2.99
C HIS A 57 21.08 -15.65 -2.33
N LEU A 58 22.15 -15.74 -3.13
CA LEU A 58 23.52 -16.05 -2.68
C LEU A 58 24.38 -14.79 -2.43
N LYS A 59 23.87 -13.60 -2.75
CA LYS A 59 24.60 -12.32 -2.68
C LYS A 59 23.73 -11.28 -1.99
N LYS A 60 24.37 -10.31 -1.31
CA LYS A 60 23.65 -9.20 -0.67
C LYS A 60 22.78 -8.44 -1.67
N ILE A 61 21.49 -8.31 -1.40
CA ILE A 61 20.51 -7.60 -2.24
C ILE A 61 19.91 -6.39 -1.49
N PRO A 62 19.54 -5.32 -2.18
CA PRO A 62 18.90 -4.16 -1.54
C PRO A 62 17.44 -4.49 -1.21
N ASN A 63 17.04 -4.35 0.07
CA ASN A 63 15.68 -4.63 0.55
C ASN A 63 14.75 -3.39 0.57
N LEU A 64 15.26 -2.21 0.20
CA LEU A 64 14.52 -0.94 0.29
C LEU A 64 13.69 -0.59 -0.95
N GLY A 65 13.32 -1.57 -1.77
CA GLY A 65 12.54 -1.35 -3.00
C GLY A 65 11.17 -0.70 -2.76
N GLY A 66 10.55 -1.00 -1.62
CA GLY A 66 9.27 -0.41 -1.20
C GLY A 66 9.29 1.12 -1.08
N ILE A 67 10.47 1.73 -0.86
CA ILE A 67 10.62 3.19 -0.80
C ILE A 67 10.27 3.84 -2.16
N ALA A 68 10.69 3.23 -3.29
CA ALA A 68 10.36 3.76 -4.61
C ALA A 68 8.85 3.73 -4.89
N VAL A 69 8.19 2.63 -4.51
CA VAL A 69 6.75 2.44 -4.70
C VAL A 69 5.96 3.40 -3.81
N PHE A 70 6.36 3.55 -2.55
CA PHE A 70 5.73 4.51 -1.64
C PHE A 70 5.89 5.95 -2.13
N PHE A 71 7.09 6.31 -2.62
CA PHE A 71 7.35 7.63 -3.18
C PHE A 71 6.50 7.91 -4.42
N SER A 72 6.40 6.95 -5.35
CA SER A 72 5.57 7.12 -6.54
C SER A 72 4.09 7.24 -6.20
N LEU A 73 3.57 6.43 -5.26
CA LEU A 73 2.20 6.58 -4.75
C LEU A 73 1.97 7.93 -4.07
N GLY A 74 2.91 8.39 -3.25
CA GLY A 74 2.83 9.68 -2.56
C GLY A 74 2.81 10.89 -3.50
N VAL A 75 3.44 10.79 -4.68
CA VAL A 75 3.42 11.83 -5.72
C VAL A 75 2.21 11.70 -6.63
N CYS A 76 1.91 10.49 -7.11
CA CYS A 76 0.89 10.28 -8.13
C CYS A 76 -0.54 10.28 -7.58
N ALA A 77 -0.78 9.75 -6.38
CA ALA A 77 -2.14 9.67 -5.83
C ALA A 77 -2.78 11.05 -5.63
N PRO A 78 -2.09 12.07 -5.04
CA PRO A 78 -2.66 13.41 -4.93
C PRO A 78 -2.90 14.12 -6.27
N ILE A 79 -2.18 13.75 -7.34
CA ILE A 79 -2.30 14.39 -8.65
C ILE A 79 -3.44 13.75 -9.45
N PHE A 80 -3.46 12.43 -9.53
CA PHE A 80 -4.35 11.69 -10.43
C PHE A 80 -5.58 11.10 -9.76
N ALA A 81 -5.58 11.00 -8.41
CA ALA A 81 -6.64 10.38 -7.64
C ALA A 81 -7.05 11.20 -6.40
N TYR A 82 -6.98 12.53 -6.49
CA TYR A 82 -7.30 13.43 -5.38
C TYR A 82 -8.72 13.23 -4.83
N GLU A 83 -9.67 12.80 -5.66
CA GLU A 83 -11.04 12.52 -5.22
C GLU A 83 -11.11 11.40 -4.16
N LEU A 84 -10.13 10.48 -4.18
CA LEU A 84 -10.04 9.42 -3.19
C LEU A 84 -9.59 9.94 -1.82
N PHE A 85 -8.87 11.06 -1.75
CA PHE A 85 -8.38 11.60 -0.48
C PHE A 85 -9.51 12.02 0.44
N ASP A 86 -10.57 12.61 -0.09
CA ASP A 86 -11.71 13.03 0.73
C ASP A 86 -12.48 11.82 1.26
N ARG A 87 -12.77 10.85 0.38
CA ARG A 87 -13.51 9.63 0.72
C ARG A 87 -12.73 8.68 1.62
N TYR A 88 -11.42 8.57 1.42
CA TYR A 88 -10.58 7.55 2.05
C TYR A 88 -9.37 8.15 2.79
N LYS A 89 -9.49 9.35 3.38
CA LYS A 89 -8.39 10.01 4.12
C LYS A 89 -7.69 9.10 5.15
N PHE A 90 -8.45 8.26 5.86
CA PHE A 90 -7.88 7.35 6.85
C PHE A 90 -7.16 6.15 6.22
N LEU A 91 -7.45 5.81 4.96
CA LEU A 91 -6.66 4.84 4.19
C LEU A 91 -5.25 5.39 3.96
N PHE A 92 -5.13 6.64 3.51
CA PHE A 92 -3.84 7.27 3.27
C PHE A 92 -3.03 7.45 4.55
N ALA A 93 -3.66 7.85 5.65
CA ALA A 93 -3.00 7.92 6.95
C ALA A 93 -2.49 6.54 7.42
N SER A 94 -3.33 5.50 7.28
CA SER A 94 -2.95 4.11 7.58
C SER A 94 -1.78 3.64 6.74
N PHE A 95 -1.78 3.97 5.46
CA PHE A 95 -0.72 3.62 4.51
C PHE A 95 0.63 4.24 4.91
N ILE A 96 0.65 5.52 5.31
CA ILE A 96 1.86 6.20 5.79
C ILE A 96 2.40 5.52 7.06
N ILE A 97 1.53 5.26 8.04
CA ILE A 97 1.94 4.62 9.29
C ILE A 97 2.50 3.22 9.03
N LEU A 98 1.80 2.40 8.23
CA LEU A 98 2.23 1.04 7.93
C LEU A 98 3.55 1.02 7.15
N TYR A 99 3.76 1.97 6.23
CA TYR A 99 5.03 2.13 5.53
C TYR A 99 6.20 2.39 6.48
N PHE A 100 6.05 3.32 7.43
CA PHE A 100 7.11 3.58 8.41
C PHE A 100 7.35 2.40 9.34
N VAL A 101 6.30 1.67 9.72
CA VAL A 101 6.45 0.42 10.49
C VAL A 101 7.25 -0.62 9.69
N GLY A 102 6.99 -0.75 8.39
CA GLY A 102 7.76 -1.61 7.49
C GLY A 102 9.24 -1.21 7.43
N ILE A 103 9.55 0.06 7.16
CA ILE A 103 10.95 0.54 7.16
C ILE A 103 11.63 0.30 8.51
N MET A 104 10.95 0.60 9.61
CA MET A 104 11.51 0.39 10.94
C MET A 104 11.78 -1.09 11.20
N ASP A 105 10.95 -1.98 10.67
CA ASP A 105 11.16 -3.42 10.75
C ASP A 105 12.38 -3.87 9.94
N ASP A 106 12.51 -3.39 8.70
CA ASP A 106 13.64 -3.72 7.82
C ASP A 106 14.99 -3.23 8.39
N ILE A 107 14.99 -2.10 9.11
CA ILE A 107 16.22 -1.51 9.67
C ILE A 107 16.52 -2.02 11.09
N MET A 108 15.52 -2.12 11.96
CA MET A 108 15.72 -2.35 13.40
C MET A 108 15.22 -3.71 13.89
N VAL A 109 14.60 -4.53 13.04
CA VAL A 109 13.99 -5.83 13.39
C VAL A 109 13.03 -5.68 14.58
N LEU A 110 11.81 -5.24 14.29
CA LEU A 110 10.85 -4.94 15.35
C LEU A 110 10.34 -6.22 16.02
N ARG A 111 10.10 -6.14 17.33
CA ARG A 111 9.42 -7.22 18.08
C ARG A 111 8.01 -7.41 17.54
N ALA A 112 7.57 -8.66 17.40
CA ALA A 112 6.28 -9.03 16.80
C ALA A 112 5.08 -8.27 17.41
N TYR A 113 5.03 -8.09 18.73
CA TYR A 113 3.93 -7.35 19.36
C TYR A 113 3.87 -5.87 18.96
N LYS A 114 5.02 -5.22 18.68
CA LYS A 114 5.05 -3.82 18.22
C LYS A 114 4.46 -3.69 16.82
N LYS A 115 4.78 -4.65 15.93
CA LYS A 115 4.18 -4.74 14.60
C LYS A 115 2.67 -4.95 14.69
N LEU A 116 2.24 -5.88 15.55
CA LEU A 116 0.84 -6.21 15.73
C LEU A 116 0.03 -5.01 16.25
N VAL A 117 0.54 -4.27 17.25
CA VAL A 117 -0.11 -3.05 17.75
C VAL A 117 -0.29 -2.02 16.64
N ALA A 118 0.73 -1.81 15.83
CA ALA A 118 0.64 -0.88 14.71
C ALA A 118 -0.36 -1.36 13.64
N GLN A 119 -0.35 -2.66 13.30
CA GLN A 119 -1.29 -3.27 12.36
C GLN A 119 -2.75 -3.16 12.84
N ILE A 120 -3.01 -3.38 14.14
CA ILE A 120 -4.33 -3.17 14.75
C ILE A 120 -4.74 -1.71 14.63
N LEU A 121 -3.85 -0.77 14.94
CA LEU A 121 -4.12 0.65 14.87
C LEU A 121 -4.47 1.09 13.43
N VAL A 122 -3.64 0.74 12.44
CA VAL A 122 -3.89 1.15 11.05
C VAL A 122 -5.13 0.46 10.46
N SER A 123 -5.34 -0.82 10.78
CA SER A 123 -6.53 -1.55 10.31
C SER A 123 -7.80 -0.95 10.90
N THR A 124 -7.80 -0.63 12.19
CA THR A 124 -8.95 0.01 12.86
C THR A 124 -9.21 1.41 12.31
N LEU A 125 -8.15 2.20 12.13
CA LEU A 125 -8.23 3.56 11.61
C LEU A 125 -8.82 3.58 10.19
N MET A 126 -8.41 2.64 9.33
CA MET A 126 -8.98 2.49 7.98
C MET A 126 -10.43 1.99 8.00
N VAL A 127 -10.72 0.95 8.79
CA VAL A 127 -12.06 0.31 8.84
C VAL A 127 -13.11 1.24 9.41
N VAL A 128 -12.80 1.94 10.51
CA VAL A 128 -13.75 2.82 11.19
C VAL A 128 -13.75 4.22 10.55
N GLY A 129 -12.58 4.73 10.18
CA GLY A 129 -12.44 6.10 9.68
C GLY A 129 -12.86 6.27 8.22
N SER A 130 -12.53 5.31 7.35
CA SER A 130 -12.87 5.36 5.93
C SER A 130 -14.02 4.42 5.54
N ASP A 131 -14.60 3.71 6.51
CA ASP A 131 -15.66 2.69 6.32
C ASP A 131 -15.29 1.63 5.26
N VAL A 132 -13.99 1.35 5.12
CA VAL A 132 -13.45 0.29 4.24
C VAL A 132 -13.53 -1.02 5.00
N ARG A 133 -14.66 -1.70 4.87
CA ARG A 133 -14.97 -2.93 5.59
C ARG A 133 -15.70 -3.95 4.73
N ILE A 134 -15.56 -5.21 5.09
CA ILE A 134 -16.30 -6.32 4.52
C ILE A 134 -17.72 -6.28 5.08
N ARG A 135 -18.67 -5.84 4.26
CA ARG A 135 -20.08 -5.66 4.66
C ARG A 135 -20.97 -6.85 4.33
N ASN A 136 -20.57 -7.65 3.35
CA ASN A 136 -21.40 -8.68 2.77
C ASN A 136 -20.55 -9.93 2.48
N LEU A 137 -21.13 -11.11 2.67
CA LEU A 137 -20.52 -12.41 2.37
C LEU A 137 -21.07 -13.04 1.08
N PHE A 138 -21.89 -12.31 0.34
CA PHE A 138 -22.51 -12.66 -0.94
C PHE A 138 -23.22 -14.02 -0.93
N GLY A 139 -23.84 -14.38 0.20
CA GLY A 139 -24.56 -15.64 0.37
C GLY A 139 -23.69 -16.82 0.82
N VAL A 140 -22.40 -16.60 1.12
CA VAL A 140 -21.56 -17.63 1.76
C VAL A 140 -22.19 -18.04 3.09
N PHE A 141 -22.46 -19.34 3.24
CA PHE A 141 -23.23 -19.92 4.35
C PHE A 141 -24.64 -19.32 4.54
N GLY A 142 -25.24 -18.78 3.49
CA GLY A 142 -26.54 -18.10 3.56
C GLY A 142 -26.49 -16.70 4.17
N VAL A 143 -25.30 -16.19 4.48
CA VAL A 143 -25.12 -14.84 5.03
C VAL A 143 -24.93 -13.85 3.89
N TYR A 144 -25.83 -12.89 3.78
CA TYR A 144 -25.70 -11.77 2.87
C TYR A 144 -25.05 -10.61 3.61
N GLU A 145 -25.78 -9.94 4.49
CA GLU A 145 -25.25 -8.79 5.22
C GLU A 145 -24.68 -9.17 6.59
N ILE A 146 -23.60 -8.47 6.97
CA ILE A 146 -22.96 -8.63 8.27
C ILE A 146 -23.31 -7.43 9.14
N ASN A 147 -23.70 -7.68 10.40
CA ASN A 147 -23.86 -6.62 11.41
C ASN A 147 -22.59 -5.75 11.51
N TYR A 148 -22.77 -4.45 11.76
CA TYR A 148 -21.67 -3.49 11.83
C TYR A 148 -20.50 -3.93 12.73
N TYR A 149 -20.75 -4.37 13.96
CA TYR A 149 -19.69 -4.73 14.91
C TYR A 149 -18.89 -5.94 14.44
N VAL A 150 -19.58 -6.96 13.93
CA VAL A 150 -18.95 -8.17 13.37
C VAL A 150 -18.16 -7.81 12.11
N SER A 151 -18.71 -6.97 11.24
CA SER A 151 -18.06 -6.46 10.03
C SER A 151 -16.76 -5.72 10.35
N VAL A 152 -16.75 -4.87 11.40
CA VAL A 152 -15.56 -4.15 11.85
C VAL A 152 -14.49 -5.12 12.35
N ILE A 153 -14.83 -6.01 13.29
CA ILE A 153 -13.87 -6.98 13.86
C ILE A 153 -13.31 -7.88 12.77
N PHE A 154 -14.18 -8.40 11.91
CA PHE A 154 -13.81 -9.28 10.81
C PHE A 154 -12.85 -8.57 9.86
N SER A 155 -13.17 -7.33 9.45
CA SER A 155 -12.32 -6.57 8.53
C SER A 155 -10.95 -6.26 9.13
N VAL A 156 -10.90 -5.83 10.40
CA VAL A 156 -9.63 -5.57 11.10
C VAL A 156 -8.76 -6.83 11.13
N MET A 157 -9.34 -7.97 11.51
CA MET A 157 -8.63 -9.25 11.51
C MET A 157 -8.15 -9.63 10.11
N THR A 158 -8.99 -9.48 9.09
CA THR A 158 -8.62 -9.75 7.69
C THR A 158 -7.44 -8.88 7.25
N PHE A 159 -7.43 -7.58 7.55
CA PHE A 159 -6.30 -6.72 7.18
C PHE A 159 -5.02 -7.10 7.89
N ILE A 160 -5.06 -7.39 9.20
CA ILE A 160 -3.89 -7.88 9.94
C ILE A 160 -3.36 -9.17 9.31
N ILE A 161 -4.24 -10.12 8.99
CA ILE A 161 -3.88 -11.39 8.36
C ILE A 161 -3.23 -11.13 6.99
N LEU A 162 -3.83 -10.29 6.15
CA LEU A 162 -3.29 -9.97 4.83
C LEU A 162 -1.91 -9.32 4.92
N ILE A 163 -1.73 -8.33 5.81
CA ILE A 163 -0.43 -7.67 6.00
C ILE A 163 0.65 -8.68 6.39
N ASN A 164 0.37 -9.55 7.36
CA ASN A 164 1.34 -10.56 7.78
C ASN A 164 1.55 -11.65 6.71
N ALA A 165 0.51 -12.02 5.97
CA ALA A 165 0.60 -13.02 4.90
C ALA A 165 1.52 -12.54 3.78
N PHE A 166 1.37 -11.29 3.32
CA PHE A 166 2.27 -10.72 2.31
C PHE A 166 3.71 -10.61 2.83
N ASN A 167 3.91 -10.14 4.07
CA ASN A 167 5.26 -10.07 4.66
C ASN A 167 5.93 -11.46 4.80
N LEU A 168 5.16 -12.51 5.08
CA LEU A 168 5.68 -13.87 5.18
C LEU A 168 6.03 -14.48 3.82
N ILE A 169 5.23 -14.20 2.78
CA ILE A 169 5.47 -14.71 1.42
C ILE A 169 6.67 -13.99 0.78
N ASP A 170 6.79 -12.68 0.96
CA ASP A 170 7.91 -11.88 0.40
C ASP A 170 9.28 -12.31 0.96
N GLY A 171 9.31 -12.80 2.21
CA GLY A 171 10.53 -13.32 2.84
C GLY A 171 11.00 -14.69 2.36
N ILE A 172 10.40 -15.26 1.31
CA ILE A 172 10.78 -16.55 0.70
C ILE A 172 11.70 -16.38 -0.52
N ASP A 173 11.86 -15.14 -1.02
CA ASP A 173 12.74 -14.78 -2.15
C ASP A 173 14.25 -14.67 -1.81
#